data_AF-A0A1J4W2J8-F1
#
_entry.id   AF-A0A1J4W2J8-F1
#
_cell.length_a   1.000
_cell.length_b   1.000
_cell.length_c   1.000
_cell.angle_alpha   90.00
_cell.angle_beta   90.00
_cell.angle_gamma   90.00
#
_symmetry.space_group_name_H-M   'P 1'
#
loop_
_entity.id
_entity.type
_entity.pdbx_description
1 polymer ?
#
loop_
_entity_poly.entity_id
_entity_poly.type
_entity_poly.pdbx_seq_one_letter_code
_entity_poly.pdbx_strand_id
1 'polypeptide(L)'
;MNKSLGYVITIIGIFLLALTAPTIAQSIKIQIPEGISNSTLTIASIVVIAIGLFIAVRGSKDKVRQKSTEVPIYHGRDIVGYRRG
;
A
#
# COMPACT_ATOMS: atom_id res chain seq x y z
N MET A 1 6.14 -3.86 8.55
CA MET A 1 4.73 -3.86 8.09
C MET A 1 4.74 -3.90 6.57
N ASN A 2 4.12 -4.91 5.95
CA ASN A 2 4.28 -5.13 4.51
C ASN A 2 3.62 -3.97 3.73
N LYS A 3 4.35 -3.35 2.79
CA LYS A 3 3.82 -2.29 1.92
C LYS A 3 2.53 -2.73 1.20
N SER A 4 2.41 -4.02 0.92
CA SER A 4 1.19 -4.63 0.37
C SER A 4 -0.03 -4.32 1.22
N LEU A 5 0.09 -4.32 2.55
CA LEU A 5 -1.00 -3.97 3.46
C LEU A 5 -1.44 -2.51 3.28
N GLY A 6 -0.47 -1.60 3.13
CA GLY A 6 -0.76 -0.19 2.85
C GLY A 6 -1.52 -0.02 1.53
N TYR A 7 -1.03 -0.65 0.45
CA TYR A 7 -1.71 -0.60 -0.85
C TYR A 7 -3.13 -1.19 -0.81
N VAL A 8 -3.33 -2.32 -0.13
CA VAL A 8 -4.66 -2.92 0.03
C VAL A 8 -5.61 -1.97 0.74
N ILE A 9 -5.17 -1.33 1.84
CA ILE A 9 -5.97 -0.35 2.57
C ILE A 9 -6.31 0.85 1.68
N THR A 10 -5.34 1.36 0.91
CA THR A 10 -5.58 2.49 -0.01
C THR A 10 -6.57 2.12 -1.12
N ILE A 11 -6.45 0.92 -1.71
CA ILE A 11 -7.37 0.44 -2.75
C ILE A 11 -8.79 0.33 -2.18
N ILE A 12 -8.95 -0.22 -0.98
CA ILE A 12 -10.25 -0.29 -0.29
C ILE A 12 -10.83 1.11 -0.08
N GLY A 13 -10.00 2.07 0.38
CA GLY A 13 -10.42 3.46 0.56
C GLY A 13 -10.86 4.15 -0.74
N ILE A 14 -10.14 3.91 -1.85
CA ILE A 14 -10.52 4.42 -3.18
C ILE A 14 -11.83 3.78 -3.65
N PHE A 15 -12.02 2.49 -3.39
CA PHE A 15 -13.25 1.79 -3.74
C PHE A 15 -14.46 2.33 -2.96
N LEU A 16 -14.30 2.59 -1.66
CA LEU A 16 -15.30 3.24 -0.82
C LEU A 16 -15.65 4.65 -1.31
N LEU A 17 -14.64 5.44 -1.71
CA LEU A 17 -14.84 6.75 -2.31
C LEU A 17 -15.55 6.66 -3.66
N ALA A 18 -15.26 5.65 -4.47
CA ALA A 18 -15.94 5.45 -5.74
C ALA A 18 -17.44 5.17 -5.53
N LEU A 19 -17.80 4.47 -4.46
CA LEU A 19 -19.21 4.21 -4.10
C LEU A 19 -19.98 5.47 -3.67
N THR A 20 -19.31 6.56 -3.28
CA THR A 20 -20.00 7.83 -3.03
C THR A 20 -20.42 8.53 -4.32
N ALA A 21 -19.86 8.15 -5.48
CA ALA A 21 -20.25 8.72 -6.76
C ALA A 21 -21.59 8.11 -7.24
N PRO A 22 -22.63 8.93 -7.52
CA PRO A 22 -23.97 8.43 -7.83
C PRO A 22 -23.98 7.56 -9.11
N THR A 23 -23.13 7.87 -10.09
CA THR A 23 -22.98 7.11 -11.33
C THR A 23 -22.53 5.67 -11.09
N ILE A 24 -21.64 5.48 -10.11
CA ILE A 24 -21.06 4.18 -9.77
C ILE A 24 -22.02 3.41 -8.86
N ALA A 25 -22.60 4.08 -7.86
CA ALA A 25 -23.59 3.48 -6.97
C ALA A 25 -24.82 2.93 -7.71
N GLN A 26 -25.31 3.67 -8.72
CA GLN A 26 -26.44 3.25 -9.56
C GLN A 26 -26.09 2.04 -10.45
N SER A 27 -24.85 1.99 -10.94
CA SER A 27 -24.37 0.89 -11.80
C SER A 27 -24.25 -0.44 -11.04
N ILE A 28 -23.90 -0.38 -9.74
CA ILE A 28 -23.67 -1.58 -8.91
C ILE A 28 -24.91 -1.92 -8.06
N LYS A 29 -25.98 -1.10 -8.11
CA LYS A 29 -27.20 -1.23 -7.29
C LYS A 29 -26.90 -1.39 -5.80
N ILE A 30 -25.85 -0.73 -5.31
CA ILE A 30 -25.49 -0.78 -3.90
C ILE A 30 -26.36 0.25 -3.17
N GLN A 31 -27.24 -0.25 -2.30
CA GLN A 31 -28.01 0.60 -1.40
C GLN A 31 -27.12 0.99 -0.24
N ILE A 32 -26.79 2.28 -0.15
CA ILE A 32 -26.13 2.85 1.03
C ILE A 32 -27.17 2.82 2.16
N PRO A 33 -26.84 2.30 3.36
CA PRO A 33 -27.77 2.29 4.48
C PRO A 33 -28.30 3.70 4.76
N GLU A 34 -29.62 3.86 4.91
CA GLU A 34 -30.30 5.16 4.99
C GLU A 34 -29.86 6.04 6.18
N GLY A 35 -29.09 5.50 7.13
CA GLY A 35 -28.50 6.23 8.25
C GLY A 35 -27.13 6.84 7.97
N ILE A 36 -26.50 6.56 6.83
CA ILE A 36 -25.15 7.05 6.50
C ILE A 36 -25.25 8.15 5.46
N SER A 37 -25.02 9.39 5.89
CA SER A 37 -24.89 10.52 4.98
C SER A 37 -23.70 10.32 4.04
N ASN A 38 -23.88 10.66 2.75
CA ASN A 38 -22.81 10.65 1.74
C ASN A 38 -21.59 11.46 2.20
N SER A 39 -21.82 12.55 2.95
CA SER A 39 -20.75 13.36 3.53
C SER A 39 -19.90 12.57 4.52
N THR A 40 -20.53 11.79 5.40
CA THR A 40 -19.84 10.94 6.39
C THR A 40 -19.04 9.83 5.70
N LEU A 41 -19.62 9.18 4.68
CA LEU A 41 -18.93 8.14 3.91
C LEU A 41 -17.72 8.69 3.15
N THR A 42 -17.85 9.91 2.59
CA THR A 42 -16.75 10.58 1.89
C THR A 42 -15.61 10.92 2.85
N ILE A 43 -15.92 11.51 4.02
CA ILE A 43 -14.92 11.84 5.04
C ILE A 43 -14.22 10.57 5.53
N ALA A 44 -14.96 9.51 5.83
CA ALA A 44 -14.40 8.23 6.25
C ALA A 44 -13.46 7.64 5.19
N SER A 45 -13.87 7.68 3.91
CA SER A 45 -13.06 7.19 2.79
C SER A 45 -11.75 7.97 2.64
N ILE A 46 -11.78 9.30 2.76
CA ILE A 46 -10.58 10.14 2.73
C ILE A 46 -9.63 9.78 3.88
N VAL A 47 -10.15 9.59 5.10
CA VAL A 47 -9.33 9.20 6.27
C VAL A 47 -8.69 7.83 6.05
N VAL A 48 -9.42 6.85 5.53
CA VAL A 48 -8.89 5.52 5.21
C VAL A 48 -7.78 5.59 4.14
N ILE A 49 -7.98 6.38 3.09
CA ILE A 49 -6.97 6.61 2.04
C ILE A 49 -5.71 7.25 2.65
N ALA A 50 -5.88 8.27 3.50
CA ALA A 50 -4.76 8.96 4.14
C ALA A 50 -3.94 8.01 5.03
N ILE A 51 -4.61 7.16 5.82
CA ILE A 51 -3.96 6.14 6.65
C ILE A 51 -3.25 5.10 5.77
N GLY A 52 -3.90 4.62 4.71
CA GLY A 52 -3.33 3.66 3.76
C GLY A 52 -2.07 4.19 3.08
N LEU A 53 -2.12 5.44 2.60
CA LEU A 53 -0.97 6.14 2.03
C LEU A 53 0.14 6.34 3.06
N PHE A 54 -0.19 6.77 4.27
CA PHE A 54 0.79 6.96 5.34
C PHE A 54 1.54 5.67 5.65
N ILE A 55 0.83 4.54 5.75
CA ILE A 55 1.42 3.21 5.96
C ILE A 55 2.29 2.80 4.77
N ALA A 56 1.81 2.99 3.53
CA ALA A 56 2.52 2.63 2.31
C ALA A 56 3.84 3.41 2.14
N VAL A 57 3.82 4.72 2.41
CA VAL A 57 4.99 5.60 2.30
C VAL A 57 5.99 5.29 3.42
N ARG A 58 5.54 5.14 4.66
CA ARG A 58 6.42 4.93 5.82
C ARG A 58 7.09 3.55 5.81
N GLY A 59 6.43 2.52 5.26
CA GLY A 59 7.00 1.19 5.06
C GLY A 59 8.13 1.11 4.01
N SER A 60 8.50 2.23 3.36
CA SER A 60 9.56 2.27 2.35
C SER A 60 10.98 2.41 2.87
N LYS A 61 11.18 2.74 4.15
CA LYS A 61 12.54 2.94 4.68
C LYS A 61 13.35 1.64 4.87
N ASP A 62 12.70 0.47 4.91
CA ASP A 62 13.40 -0.78 5.29
C ASP A 62 13.82 -1.68 4.12
N LYS A 63 13.51 -1.34 2.86
CA LYS A 63 13.89 -2.16 1.69
C LYS A 63 15.17 -1.73 0.97
N VAL A 64 15.92 -0.76 1.50
CA VAL A 64 17.26 -0.43 0.95
C VAL A 64 18.31 -1.48 1.34
N ARG A 65 18.02 -2.34 2.32
CA ARG A 65 18.75 -3.62 2.46
C ARG A 65 18.16 -4.67 1.53
N GLN A 66 18.07 -4.34 0.24
CA GLN A 66 18.12 -5.38 -0.77
C GLN A 66 19.44 -6.08 -0.49
N LYS A 67 19.34 -7.32 -0.01
CA LYS A 67 20.44 -8.20 0.31
C LYS A 67 21.22 -8.39 -0.99
N SER A 68 22.11 -7.44 -1.28
CA SER A 68 23.22 -7.64 -2.20
C SER A 68 23.81 -8.95 -1.72
N THR A 69 23.57 -10.00 -2.50
CA THR A 69 24.14 -11.29 -2.20
C THR A 69 25.60 -11.12 -2.55
N GLU A 70 26.36 -10.58 -1.60
CA GLU A 70 27.77 -10.34 -1.73
C GLU A 70 28.43 -11.70 -1.78
N VAL A 71 28.81 -12.12 -2.98
CA VAL A 71 29.49 -13.39 -3.18
C VAL A 71 30.98 -13.12 -2.93
N PRO A 72 31.62 -13.79 -1.96
CA PRO A 72 33.05 -13.65 -1.74
C PRO A 72 33.84 -14.12 -2.97
N ILE A 73 34.88 -13.38 -3.33
CA ILE A 73 35.85 -13.71 -4.37
C ILE A 73 37.06 -14.33 -3.66
N TYR A 74 37.37 -15.58 -4.00
CA TYR A 74 38.50 -16.31 -3.43
C TYR A 74 39.73 -16.23 -4.33
N HIS A 75 40.91 -16.09 -3.75
CA HIS A 75 42.19 -16.31 -4.40
C HIS A 75 42.95 -17.38 -3.62
N GLY A 76 42.95 -18.61 -4.13
CA GLY A 76 43.40 -19.77 -3.37
C GLY A 76 42.46 -20.06 -2.18
N ARG A 77 42.98 -19.96 -0.95
CA ARG A 77 42.20 -20.15 0.29
C ARG A 77 41.77 -18.84 0.95
N ASP A 78 42.20 -17.70 0.41
CA ASP A 78 41.95 -16.38 1.00
C ASP A 78 40.84 -15.63 0.28
N ILE A 79 40.04 -14.87 1.02
CA ILE A 79 39.00 -14.00 0.47
C ILE A 79 39.65 -12.67 0.08
N VAL A 80 39.67 -12.37 -1.22
CA VAL A 80 40.28 -11.14 -1.76
C VAL A 80 39.27 -10.01 -2.00
N GLY A 81 37.98 -10.29 -1.91
CA GLY A 81 36.95 -9.27 -2.01
C GLY A 81 35.54 -9.85 -2.06
N TYR A 82 34.57 -8.98 -2.28
CA TYR A 82 33.16 -9.35 -2.44
C TYR A 82 32.63 -8.73 -3.73
N ARG A 83 31.99 -9.53 -4.59
CA ARG A 83 31.28 -9.00 -5.76
C ARG A 83 29.81 -8.78 -5.43
N ARG A 84 29.22 -7.73 -5.98
CA ARG A 84 27.77 -7.55 -6.00
C ARG A 84 27.19 -8.47 -7.06
N GLY A 85 26.32 -9.38 -6.65
CA GLY A 85 25.50 -10.21 -7.54
C GLY A 85 24.22 -9.51 -7.95
#